data_AF-A0A2K6VIQ4-F1
#
_entry.id   AF-A0A2K6VIQ4-F1
#
_cell.length_a   1.000
_cell.length_b   1.000
_cell.length_c   1.000
_cell.angle_alpha   90.00
_cell.angle_beta   90.00
_cell.angle_gamma   90.00
#
_symmetry.space_group_name_H-M   'P 1'
#
loop_
_entity.id
_entity.type
_entity.pdbx_description
1 polymer ?
#
loop_
_entity_poly.entity_id
_entity_poly.type
_entity_poly.pdbx_seq_one_letter_code
_entity_poly.pdbx_strand_id
1 'polypeptide(L)'
;MIKCFLTSRSFKKENSFDAAKGKDKNSCQVTYEEILELIKKFANLYDKDGMEILRILRELPEFRGSTELQYKTIMSVIVLSYRSVQENVERRRRMIFEILGDQPSENEESENLDNAFYRYMSRKAMDEHGINGTTKEVTLQIWNSLYNLPSLRTCTLFNKFILDCVRTIWDLVTGMNGKPPRMYIEYESRQFDASKHQRHSVFSNTQSITIQQYLWPAIIDKRTGTCVHKAIVIT
;
A
#
# COMPACT_ATOMS: atom_id res chain seq x y z
N MET A 1 83.12 -7.19 -25.90
CA MET A 1 83.19 -6.33 -24.70
C MET A 1 81.90 -6.57 -23.91
N ILE A 2 82.07 -7.17 -22.73
CA ILE A 2 81.18 -7.49 -21.60
C ILE A 2 79.64 -7.38 -21.76
N LYS A 3 79.00 -8.48 -21.36
CA LYS A 3 77.58 -8.72 -21.04
C LYS A 3 76.99 -7.71 -20.03
N CYS A 4 75.65 -7.72 -19.97
CA CYS A 4 74.79 -7.27 -18.86
C CYS A 4 74.50 -5.77 -18.78
N PHE A 5 73.39 -5.37 -19.41
CA PHE A 5 72.41 -4.48 -18.79
C PHE A 5 71.00 -5.04 -19.05
N LEU A 6 70.55 -5.90 -18.12
CA LEU A 6 69.14 -6.21 -17.90
C LEU A 6 68.62 -5.21 -16.86
N THR A 7 68.07 -4.09 -17.31
CA THR A 7 67.28 -3.16 -16.49
C THR A 7 66.40 -2.40 -17.47
N SER A 8 65.15 -2.79 -17.70
CA SER A 8 64.04 -2.39 -16.84
C SER A 8 62.76 -3.02 -17.40
N ARG A 9 62.29 -4.09 -16.77
CA ARG A 9 60.94 -4.64 -17.00
C ARG A 9 60.41 -5.17 -15.68
N SER A 10 59.91 -4.24 -14.86
CA SER A 10 59.09 -4.56 -13.70
C SER A 10 57.83 -3.71 -13.74
N PHE A 11 56.85 -4.24 -14.47
CA PHE A 11 55.44 -4.04 -14.20
C PHE A 11 55.13 -4.60 -12.80
N LYS A 12 54.79 -3.73 -11.83
CA LYS A 12 53.79 -3.98 -10.77
C LYS A 12 53.73 -2.80 -9.79
N LYS A 13 52.69 -1.99 -9.95
CA LYS A 13 51.95 -1.31 -8.88
C LYS A 13 50.50 -1.41 -9.36
N GLU A 14 49.76 -2.45 -8.98
CA GLU A 14 48.94 -2.42 -7.76
C GLU A 14 48.39 -1.02 -7.50
N ASN A 15 47.25 -0.73 -8.12
CA ASN A 15 46.21 0.06 -7.51
C ASN A 15 44.89 -0.63 -7.81
N SER A 16 44.48 -1.42 -6.82
CA SER A 16 43.15 -1.99 -6.66
C SER A 16 42.08 -0.89 -6.73
N PHE A 17 41.27 -0.88 -7.79
CA PHE A 17 39.97 -0.21 -7.77
C PHE A 17 38.93 -0.96 -8.64
N ASP A 18 39.01 -2.30 -8.63
CA ASP A 18 37.97 -3.20 -9.16
C ASP A 18 37.56 -4.19 -8.07
N ALA A 19 36.74 -3.76 -7.10
CA ALA A 19 35.99 -4.66 -6.20
C ALA A 19 34.91 -3.95 -5.37
N ALA A 20 34.03 -3.13 -5.97
CA ALA A 20 32.85 -2.62 -5.25
C ALA A 20 31.70 -2.13 -6.16
N LYS A 21 31.32 -2.90 -7.18
CA LYS A 21 30.06 -2.67 -7.92
C LYS A 21 29.19 -3.92 -8.10
N GLY A 22 29.33 -4.87 -7.18
CA GLY A 22 28.23 -5.76 -6.81
C GLY A 22 27.40 -5.10 -5.71
N LYS A 23 26.89 -3.87 -5.92
CA LYS A 23 25.95 -3.27 -4.96
C LYS A 23 24.70 -4.15 -4.98
N ASP A 24 24.41 -4.74 -3.83
CA ASP A 24 23.22 -5.53 -3.54
C ASP A 24 22.00 -5.09 -4.36
N LYS A 25 21.65 -5.85 -5.39
CA LYS A 25 20.32 -5.74 -6.02
C LYS A 25 19.21 -5.93 -4.98
N ASN A 26 19.51 -6.64 -3.88
CA ASN A 26 18.63 -6.79 -2.72
C ASN A 26 18.37 -5.49 -1.93
N SER A 27 19.22 -4.46 -2.01
CA SER A 27 18.99 -3.23 -1.22
C SER A 27 17.79 -2.42 -1.73
N CYS A 28 17.47 -2.54 -3.02
CA CYS A 28 16.41 -1.78 -3.69
C CYS A 28 15.02 -2.40 -3.57
N GLN A 29 14.91 -3.68 -3.21
CA GLN A 29 13.64 -4.39 -3.10
C GLN A 29 13.28 -4.67 -1.64
N VAL A 30 12.00 -4.85 -1.40
CA VAL A 30 11.48 -5.28 -0.11
C VAL A 30 11.66 -6.80 0.01
N THR A 31 11.95 -7.28 1.23
CA THR A 31 12.05 -8.72 1.51
C THR A 31 10.67 -9.39 1.48
N TYR A 32 10.65 -10.71 1.30
CA TYR A 32 9.40 -11.48 1.35
C TYR A 32 8.75 -11.40 2.74
N GLU A 33 9.55 -11.36 3.79
CA GLU A 33 9.13 -11.22 5.18
C GLU A 33 8.39 -9.90 5.41
N GLU A 34 8.95 -8.77 4.95
CA GLU A 34 8.31 -7.46 5.02
C GLU A 34 6.96 -7.43 4.27
N ILE A 35 6.89 -8.06 3.08
CA ILE A 35 5.63 -8.20 2.32
C ILE A 35 4.59 -8.96 3.14
N LEU A 36 4.97 -10.09 3.75
CA LEU A 36 4.08 -10.89 4.59
C LEU A 36 3.62 -10.13 5.84
N GLU A 37 4.48 -9.33 6.45
CA GLU A 37 4.11 -8.46 7.58
C GLU A 37 3.07 -7.42 7.17
N LEU A 38 3.24 -6.78 6.01
CA LEU A 38 2.26 -5.82 5.49
C LEU A 38 0.91 -6.49 5.19
N ILE A 39 0.92 -7.65 4.54
CA ILE A 39 -0.30 -8.43 4.26
C ILE A 39 -0.98 -8.84 5.57
N LYS A 40 -0.22 -9.26 6.59
CA LYS A 40 -0.75 -9.54 7.93
C LYS A 40 -1.36 -8.31 8.58
N LYS A 41 -0.73 -7.13 8.48
CA LYS A 41 -1.32 -5.88 8.99
C LYS A 41 -2.65 -5.59 8.30
N PHE A 42 -2.70 -5.70 6.97
CA PHE A 42 -3.92 -5.52 6.20
C PHE A 42 -5.03 -6.52 6.56
N ALA A 43 -4.70 -7.79 6.75
CA ALA A 43 -5.67 -8.79 7.20
C ALA A 43 -6.17 -8.52 8.62
N ASN A 44 -5.27 -8.13 9.55
CA ASN A 44 -5.65 -7.80 10.94
C ASN A 44 -6.57 -6.58 11.03
N LEU A 45 -6.48 -5.62 10.11
CA LEU A 45 -7.44 -4.50 10.04
C LEU A 45 -8.87 -5.00 9.88
N TYR A 46 -9.10 -6.11 9.17
CA TYR A 46 -10.42 -6.72 9.07
C TYR A 46 -10.71 -7.67 10.24
N ASP A 47 -9.83 -8.65 10.46
CA ASP A 47 -10.06 -9.78 11.37
C ASP A 47 -10.10 -9.36 12.85
N LYS A 48 -9.39 -8.29 13.21
CA LYS A 48 -9.29 -7.81 14.60
C LYS A 48 -9.94 -6.45 14.75
N ASP A 49 -9.39 -5.43 14.09
CA ASP A 49 -9.82 -4.06 14.30
C ASP A 49 -11.24 -3.86 13.76
N GLY A 50 -11.52 -4.39 12.56
CA GLY A 50 -12.83 -4.38 11.94
C GLY A 50 -13.88 -5.07 12.80
N MET A 51 -13.57 -6.23 13.39
CA MET A 51 -14.49 -6.92 14.30
C MET A 51 -14.80 -6.12 15.57
N GLU A 52 -13.79 -5.44 16.14
CA GLU A 52 -14.00 -4.54 17.28
C GLU A 52 -14.85 -3.32 16.88
N ILE A 53 -14.62 -2.75 15.69
CA ILE A 53 -15.47 -1.68 15.16
C ILE A 53 -16.91 -2.18 14.94
N LEU A 54 -17.13 -3.37 14.37
CA LEU A 54 -18.48 -3.93 14.20
C LEU A 54 -19.21 -4.03 15.55
N ARG A 55 -18.52 -4.41 16.62
CA ARG A 55 -19.08 -4.46 17.98
C ARG A 55 -19.56 -3.08 18.44
N ILE A 56 -18.75 -2.04 18.22
CA ILE A 56 -19.10 -0.66 18.56
C ILE A 56 -20.28 -0.17 17.70
N LEU A 57 -20.25 -0.42 16.39
CA LEU A 57 -21.31 -0.01 15.48
C LEU A 57 -22.66 -0.61 15.90
N ARG A 58 -22.70 -1.86 16.36
CA ARG A 58 -23.96 -2.50 16.82
C ARG A 58 -24.64 -1.79 17.99
N GLU A 59 -23.88 -1.07 18.82
CA GLU A 59 -24.41 -0.32 19.97
C GLU A 59 -24.93 1.07 19.58
N LEU A 60 -24.55 1.58 18.40
CA LEU A 60 -24.98 2.89 17.93
C LEU A 60 -26.38 2.81 17.29
N PRO A 61 -27.32 3.72 17.65
CA PRO A 61 -28.70 3.67 17.16
C PRO A 61 -28.83 3.66 15.64
N GLU A 62 -27.97 4.40 14.93
CA GLU A 62 -27.98 4.54 13.47
C GLU A 62 -27.51 3.29 12.72
N PHE A 63 -26.80 2.38 13.39
CA PHE A 63 -26.28 1.13 12.83
C PHE A 63 -27.00 -0.11 13.34
N ARG A 64 -27.83 0.04 14.38
CA ARG A 64 -28.52 -1.05 15.05
C ARG A 64 -29.47 -1.75 14.07
N GLY A 65 -29.35 -3.07 13.99
CA GLY A 65 -30.22 -3.91 13.14
C GLY A 65 -29.82 -4.00 11.66
N SER A 66 -28.83 -3.24 11.19
CA SER A 66 -28.32 -3.35 9.80
C SER A 66 -26.87 -3.81 9.77
N THR A 67 -26.66 -5.13 9.75
CA THR A 67 -25.33 -5.73 9.57
C THR A 67 -24.71 -5.33 8.23
N GLU A 68 -25.51 -5.18 7.18
CA GLU A 68 -25.06 -4.70 5.88
C GLU A 68 -24.44 -3.29 5.98
N LEU A 69 -25.12 -2.36 6.66
CA LEU A 69 -24.61 -1.00 6.85
C LEU A 69 -23.31 -1.00 7.67
N GLN A 70 -23.22 -1.84 8.70
CA GLN A 70 -22.02 -1.97 9.52
C GLN A 70 -20.80 -2.40 8.69
N TYR A 71 -20.94 -3.44 7.85
CA TYR A 71 -19.86 -3.87 6.95
C TYR A 71 -19.57 -2.84 5.86
N LYS A 72 -20.59 -2.18 5.30
CA LYS A 72 -20.40 -1.10 4.32
C LYS A 72 -19.61 0.06 4.89
N THR A 73 -19.80 0.41 6.17
CA THR A 73 -19.00 1.45 6.83
C THR A 73 -17.53 1.09 6.89
N ILE A 74 -17.19 -0.13 7.33
CA ILE A 74 -15.80 -0.61 7.40
C ILE A 74 -15.17 -0.66 6.00
N MET A 75 -15.90 -1.22 5.02
CA MET A 75 -15.46 -1.27 3.63
C MET A 75 -15.24 0.14 3.04
N SER A 76 -16.13 1.08 3.37
CA SER A 76 -16.01 2.48 2.93
C SER A 76 -14.76 3.13 3.49
N VAL A 77 -14.41 2.89 4.76
CA VAL A 77 -13.19 3.46 5.37
C VAL A 77 -11.94 2.99 4.63
N ILE A 78 -11.80 1.69 4.36
CA ILE A 78 -10.59 1.19 3.68
C ILE A 78 -10.52 1.64 2.22
N VAL A 79 -11.66 1.69 1.51
CA VAL A 79 -11.72 2.19 0.11
C VAL A 79 -11.44 3.68 0.03
N LEU A 80 -12.02 4.49 0.92
CA LEU A 80 -11.75 5.93 0.97
C LEU A 80 -10.30 6.21 1.35
N SER A 81 -9.74 5.46 2.31
CA SER A 81 -8.33 5.54 2.65
C SER A 81 -7.45 5.28 1.43
N TYR A 82 -7.74 4.21 0.69
CA TYR A 82 -7.04 3.90 -0.55
C TYR A 82 -7.15 5.00 -1.60
N ARG A 83 -8.36 5.45 -1.93
CA ARG A 83 -8.59 6.49 -2.94
C ARG A 83 -7.88 7.79 -2.57
N SER A 84 -8.04 8.26 -1.33
CA SER A 84 -7.40 9.48 -0.86
C SER A 84 -5.86 9.40 -0.90
N VAL A 85 -5.27 8.27 -0.49
CA VAL A 85 -3.81 8.09 -0.59
C VAL A 85 -3.37 8.02 -2.05
N GLN A 86 -4.02 7.21 -2.87
CA GLN A 86 -3.70 7.06 -4.28
C GLN A 86 -3.78 8.39 -5.03
N GLU A 87 -4.87 9.13 -4.85
CA GLU A 87 -5.07 10.44 -5.46
C GLU A 87 -4.01 11.45 -5.01
N ASN A 88 -3.65 11.47 -3.71
CA ASN A 88 -2.61 12.35 -3.20
C ASN A 88 -1.24 12.04 -3.81
N VAL A 89 -0.90 10.75 -3.90
CA VAL A 89 0.35 10.26 -4.48
C VAL A 89 0.40 10.56 -5.97
N GLU A 90 -0.63 10.20 -6.74
CA GLU A 90 -0.67 10.44 -8.19
C GLU A 90 -0.71 11.94 -8.53
N ARG A 91 -1.40 12.77 -7.73
CA ARG A 91 -1.39 14.23 -7.89
C ARG A 91 0.01 14.79 -7.72
N ARG A 92 0.73 14.38 -6.68
CA ARG A 92 2.12 14.83 -6.44
C ARG A 92 3.10 14.29 -7.48
N ARG A 93 2.90 13.05 -7.92
CA ARG A 93 3.66 12.44 -8.99
C ARG A 93 3.54 13.26 -10.27
N ARG A 94 2.32 13.56 -10.71
CA ARG A 94 2.06 14.41 -11.90
C ARG A 94 2.74 15.77 -11.80
N MET A 95 2.59 16.47 -10.66
CA MET A 95 3.24 17.77 -10.46
C MET A 95 4.76 17.71 -10.59
N ILE A 96 5.41 16.62 -10.13
CA ILE A 96 6.86 16.48 -10.24
C ILE A 96 7.29 16.26 -11.69
N PHE A 97 6.60 15.40 -12.44
CA PHE A 97 6.88 15.22 -13.87
C PHE A 97 6.64 16.51 -14.66
N GLU A 98 5.57 17.24 -14.36
CA GLU A 98 5.30 18.56 -14.96
C GLU A 98 6.41 19.57 -14.67
N ILE A 99 6.92 19.65 -13.43
CA ILE A 99 8.02 20.55 -13.05
C ILE A 99 9.32 20.19 -13.77
N LEU A 100 9.59 18.89 -13.95
CA LEU A 100 10.78 18.41 -14.65
C LEU A 100 10.68 18.56 -16.17
N GLY A 101 9.50 18.90 -16.71
CA GLY A 101 9.25 18.94 -18.15
C GLY A 101 9.34 17.55 -18.79
N ASP A 102 9.12 16.49 -18.01
CA ASP A 102 9.29 15.10 -18.42
C ASP A 102 7.94 14.36 -18.37
N GLN A 103 7.89 13.15 -18.94
CA GLN A 103 6.72 12.27 -18.88
C GLN A 103 7.10 10.91 -18.30
N PRO A 104 6.17 10.25 -17.58
CA PRO A 104 6.37 8.86 -17.18
C PRO A 104 6.69 7.99 -18.39
N SER A 105 7.82 7.28 -18.34
CA SER A 105 8.23 6.34 -19.37
C SER A 105 8.76 5.05 -18.73
N GLU A 106 8.90 4.00 -19.52
CA GLU A 106 9.39 2.69 -19.04
C GLU A 106 10.93 2.58 -19.11
N ASN A 107 11.64 3.72 -19.14
CA ASN A 107 13.10 3.73 -19.12
C ASN A 107 13.66 3.69 -17.68
N GLU A 108 14.92 3.30 -17.54
CA GLU A 108 15.58 3.15 -16.23
C GLU A 108 15.65 4.48 -15.46
N GLU A 109 15.78 5.61 -16.16
CA GLU A 109 15.83 6.94 -15.55
C GLU A 109 14.48 7.33 -14.91
N SER A 110 13.38 7.11 -15.61
CA SER A 110 12.01 7.36 -15.14
C SER A 110 11.65 6.41 -14.00
N GLU A 111 12.05 5.14 -14.06
CA GLU A 111 11.87 4.19 -12.95
C GLU A 111 12.67 4.62 -11.70
N ASN A 112 13.90 5.09 -11.88
CA ASN A 112 14.72 5.60 -10.78
C ASN A 112 14.13 6.87 -10.16
N LEU A 113 13.62 7.78 -10.99
CA LEU A 113 12.91 8.99 -10.55
C LEU A 113 11.64 8.63 -9.78
N ASP A 114 10.81 7.72 -10.31
CA ASP A 114 9.62 7.23 -9.62
C ASP A 114 10.00 6.61 -8.28
N ASN A 115 10.98 5.71 -8.24
CA ASN A 115 11.44 5.09 -7.00
C ASN A 115 11.98 6.12 -5.99
N ALA A 116 12.62 7.21 -6.43
CA ALA A 116 13.04 8.30 -5.55
C ALA A 116 11.82 9.09 -5.02
N PHE A 117 10.85 9.38 -5.87
CA PHE A 117 9.59 10.05 -5.51
C PHE A 117 8.82 9.27 -4.45
N TYR A 118 8.62 7.96 -4.68
CA TYR A 118 7.87 7.14 -3.75
C TYR A 118 8.61 6.91 -2.42
N ARG A 119 9.95 6.84 -2.44
CA ARG A 119 10.77 6.90 -1.20
C ARG A 119 10.58 8.20 -0.44
N TYR A 120 10.51 9.34 -1.13
CA TYR A 120 10.18 10.62 -0.49
C TYR A 120 8.77 10.60 0.11
N MET A 121 7.78 10.09 -0.63
CA MET A 121 6.39 10.03 -0.17
C MET A 121 6.20 9.10 1.03
N SER A 122 6.86 7.94 1.05
CA SER A 122 6.83 7.02 2.18
C SER A 122 7.44 7.66 3.45
N ARG A 123 8.62 8.29 3.35
CA ARG A 123 9.22 9.01 4.49
C ARG A 123 8.34 10.15 5.00
N LYS A 124 7.74 10.93 4.10
CA LYS A 124 6.89 12.07 4.47
C LYS A 124 5.62 11.66 5.19
N ALA A 125 5.10 10.46 4.96
CA ALA A 125 3.95 9.95 5.68
C ALA A 125 4.30 9.40 7.08
N MET A 126 5.53 8.90 7.24
CA MET A 126 6.04 8.33 8.50
C MET A 126 6.62 9.37 9.45
N ASP A 127 7.01 10.56 8.97
CA ASP A 127 7.54 11.62 9.83
C ASP A 127 6.51 12.01 10.90
N GLU A 128 6.78 11.65 12.16
CA GLU A 128 5.91 11.93 13.31
C GLU A 128 5.74 13.43 13.56
N HIS A 129 6.77 14.23 13.26
CA HIS A 129 6.71 15.70 13.32
C HIS A 129 5.93 16.28 12.12
N GLY A 130 5.77 15.47 11.07
CA GLY A 130 5.05 15.73 9.82
C GLY A 130 3.67 15.04 9.68
N ILE A 131 3.19 14.28 10.69
CA ILE A 131 1.83 13.72 10.79
C ILE A 131 0.76 14.76 10.41
N ASN A 132 1.09 16.04 10.57
CA ASN A 132 0.23 17.19 10.34
C ASN A 132 -0.16 17.48 8.88
N GLY A 133 0.59 17.02 7.87
CA GLY A 133 0.29 17.37 6.48
C GLY A 133 -0.60 16.34 5.79
N THR A 134 0.04 15.32 5.23
CA THR A 134 -0.62 14.44 4.26
C THR A 134 -1.58 13.45 4.91
N THR A 135 -1.21 12.84 6.03
CA THR A 135 -2.09 11.92 6.76
C THR A 135 -3.31 12.64 7.30
N LYS A 136 -3.17 13.85 7.86
CA LYS A 136 -4.33 14.68 8.25
C LYS A 136 -5.18 15.09 7.06
N GLU A 137 -4.59 15.50 5.94
CA GLU A 137 -5.32 15.80 4.71
C GLU A 137 -6.19 14.62 4.28
N VAL A 138 -5.62 13.40 4.25
CA VAL A 138 -6.33 12.16 3.93
C VAL A 138 -7.42 11.85 4.95
N THR A 139 -7.13 11.90 6.25
CA THR A 139 -8.12 11.65 7.30
C THR A 139 -9.27 12.66 7.26
N LEU A 140 -9.00 13.93 6.92
CA LEU A 140 -10.04 14.94 6.74
C LEU A 140 -10.91 14.65 5.51
N GLN A 141 -10.33 14.18 4.39
CA GLN A 141 -11.12 13.76 3.22
C GLN A 141 -12.05 12.58 3.55
N ILE A 142 -11.56 11.62 4.34
CA ILE A 142 -12.38 10.50 4.83
C ILE A 142 -13.54 11.05 5.67
N TRP A 143 -13.28 11.93 6.63
CA TRP A 143 -14.34 12.52 7.46
C TRP A 143 -15.34 13.37 6.68
N ASN A 144 -14.89 14.11 5.67
CA ASN A 144 -15.77 14.86 4.78
C ASN A 144 -16.67 13.93 3.98
N SER A 145 -16.22 12.71 3.67
CA SER A 145 -17.03 11.68 2.99
C SER A 145 -18.01 11.00 3.95
N LEU A 146 -17.65 10.88 5.23
CA LEU A 146 -18.47 10.31 6.30
C LEU A 146 -19.27 11.39 7.08
N TYR A 147 -19.58 12.52 6.44
CA TYR A 147 -20.22 13.68 7.08
C TYR A 147 -21.58 13.36 7.73
N ASN A 148 -22.26 12.33 7.25
CA ASN A 148 -23.54 11.84 7.76
C ASN A 148 -23.42 10.93 9.00
N LEU A 149 -22.21 10.64 9.49
CA LEU A 149 -21.95 9.75 10.62
C LEU A 149 -21.19 10.47 11.76
N PRO A 150 -21.75 11.54 12.35
CA PRO A 150 -21.06 12.35 13.35
C PRO A 150 -20.73 11.59 14.63
N SER A 151 -21.51 10.55 14.97
CA SER A 151 -21.30 9.71 16.15
C SER A 151 -19.93 9.02 16.14
N LEU A 152 -19.42 8.69 14.95
CA LEU A 152 -18.14 8.01 14.78
C LEU A 152 -16.95 8.96 14.97
N ARG A 153 -17.15 10.26 14.77
CA ARG A 153 -16.06 11.26 14.83
C ARG A 153 -15.46 11.38 16.21
N THR A 154 -16.24 11.17 17.25
CA THR A 154 -15.79 11.17 18.65
C THR A 154 -15.32 9.79 19.13
N CYS A 155 -15.55 8.73 18.35
CA CYS A 155 -15.13 7.37 18.69
C CYS A 155 -13.62 7.21 18.51
N THR A 156 -12.89 7.07 19.61
CA THR A 156 -11.42 6.95 19.61
C THR A 156 -10.94 5.70 18.88
N LEU A 157 -11.64 4.57 19.05
CA LEU A 157 -11.33 3.31 18.37
C LEU A 157 -11.54 3.41 16.86
N PHE A 158 -12.61 4.07 16.42
CA PHE A 158 -12.87 4.28 14.99
C PHE A 158 -11.84 5.24 14.36
N ASN A 159 -11.47 6.30 15.06
CA ASN A 159 -10.39 7.19 14.61
C ASN A 159 -9.05 6.47 14.50
N LYS A 160 -8.72 5.60 15.47
CA LYS A 160 -7.53 4.75 15.40
C LYS A 160 -7.59 3.81 14.19
N PHE A 161 -8.73 3.16 13.96
CA PHE A 161 -8.94 2.28 12.80
C PHE A 161 -8.72 3.01 11.46
N ILE A 162 -9.22 4.25 11.31
CA ILE A 162 -8.94 5.07 10.12
C ILE A 162 -7.43 5.31 9.96
N LEU A 163 -6.74 5.70 11.03
CA LEU A 163 -5.29 5.97 10.96
C LEU A 163 -4.49 4.72 10.57
N ASP A 164 -4.86 3.56 11.12
CA ASP A 164 -4.18 2.29 10.84
C ASP A 164 -4.49 1.81 9.40
N CYS A 165 -5.71 2.05 8.89
CA CYS A 165 -6.03 1.88 7.47
C CYS A 165 -5.15 2.77 6.59
N VAL A 166 -5.10 4.09 6.86
CA VAL A 166 -4.33 5.04 6.05
C VAL A 166 -2.85 4.68 6.00
N ARG A 167 -2.25 4.31 7.15
CA ARG A 167 -0.85 3.88 7.22
C ARG A 167 -0.58 2.63 6.38
N THR A 168 -1.42 1.60 6.56
CA THR A 168 -1.29 0.33 5.83
C THR A 168 -1.45 0.54 4.31
N ILE A 169 -2.45 1.33 3.92
CA ILE A 169 -2.66 1.73 2.52
C ILE A 169 -1.46 2.50 1.97
N TRP A 170 -0.83 3.36 2.76
CA TRP A 170 0.34 4.12 2.33
C TRP A 170 1.48 3.20 1.90
N ASP A 171 1.75 2.17 2.69
CA ASP A 171 2.75 1.15 2.37
C ASP A 171 2.35 0.32 1.13
N LEU A 172 1.06 0.04 0.92
CA LEU A 172 0.60 -0.62 -0.31
C LEU A 172 0.84 0.24 -1.56
N VAL A 173 0.41 1.51 -1.54
CA VAL A 173 0.46 2.41 -2.70
C VAL A 173 1.90 2.84 -3.01
N THR A 174 2.66 3.21 -1.97
CA THR A 174 4.02 3.74 -2.14
C THR A 174 5.09 2.65 -2.10
N GLY A 175 4.73 1.42 -1.73
CA GLY A 175 5.69 0.37 -1.42
C GLY A 175 6.32 0.59 -0.04
N MET A 176 6.78 -0.49 0.59
CA MET A 176 7.36 -0.43 1.94
C MET A 176 8.66 0.36 1.92
N ASN A 177 8.73 1.43 2.71
CA ASN A 177 9.83 2.40 2.66
C ASN A 177 10.07 2.98 1.24
N GLY A 178 9.03 3.03 0.40
CA GLY A 178 9.10 3.48 -0.99
C GLY A 178 9.71 2.48 -1.99
N LYS A 179 10.06 1.27 -1.53
CA LYS A 179 10.63 0.20 -2.35
C LYS A 179 9.51 -0.68 -2.92
N PRO A 180 9.66 -1.21 -4.15
CA PRO A 180 8.70 -2.15 -4.73
C PRO A 180 8.63 -3.47 -3.95
N PRO A 181 7.50 -4.20 -4.00
CA PRO A 181 6.37 -4.00 -4.91
C PRO A 181 5.38 -2.92 -4.47
N ARG A 182 4.71 -2.33 -5.47
CA ARG A 182 3.54 -1.46 -5.28
C ARG A 182 2.30 -2.31 -5.48
N MET A 183 1.30 -2.08 -4.65
CA MET A 183 0.08 -2.85 -4.66
C MET A 183 -1.13 -1.93 -4.71
N TYR A 184 -2.25 -2.48 -5.17
CA TYR A 184 -3.53 -1.79 -5.15
C TYR A 184 -4.59 -2.71 -4.56
N ILE A 185 -5.67 -2.11 -4.07
CA ILE A 185 -6.82 -2.89 -3.61
C ILE A 185 -7.81 -3.09 -4.75
N GLU A 186 -8.43 -4.27 -4.80
CA GLU A 186 -9.53 -4.57 -5.74
C GLU A 186 -10.82 -4.89 -4.97
N TYR A 187 -11.90 -4.24 -5.38
CA TYR A 187 -13.22 -4.25 -4.78
C TYR A 187 -14.39 -4.00 -5.76
N GLU A 188 -14.17 -4.08 -7.08
CA GLU A 188 -15.19 -3.71 -8.08
C GLU A 188 -15.73 -4.87 -8.93
N SER A 189 -15.13 -6.06 -8.84
CA SER A 189 -15.56 -7.23 -9.61
C SER A 189 -17.01 -7.63 -9.29
N ARG A 190 -17.77 -7.99 -10.33
CA ARG A 190 -19.17 -8.43 -10.21
C ARG A 190 -19.33 -9.95 -10.16
N GLN A 191 -18.30 -10.68 -10.55
CA GLN A 191 -18.29 -12.13 -10.59
C GLN A 191 -17.24 -12.69 -9.64
N PHE A 192 -17.61 -13.76 -8.94
CA PHE A 192 -16.74 -14.51 -8.06
C PHE A 192 -15.62 -15.16 -8.86
N ASP A 193 -14.40 -15.07 -8.33
CA ASP A 193 -13.17 -15.59 -8.93
C ASP A 193 -12.37 -16.17 -7.77
N ALA A 194 -12.23 -17.50 -7.74
CA ALA A 194 -11.55 -18.17 -6.63
C ALA A 194 -10.06 -17.79 -6.50
N SER A 195 -9.45 -17.20 -7.54
CA SER A 195 -8.08 -16.69 -7.49
C SER A 195 -7.97 -15.36 -6.74
N LYS A 196 -9.04 -14.55 -6.71
CA LYS A 196 -9.06 -13.19 -6.11
C LYS A 196 -10.01 -13.06 -4.92
N HIS A 197 -10.94 -13.99 -4.76
CA HIS A 197 -12.06 -13.88 -3.84
C HIS A 197 -12.18 -15.10 -2.92
N GLN A 198 -12.55 -14.83 -1.68
CA GLN A 198 -12.99 -15.78 -0.67
C GLN A 198 -14.43 -15.44 -0.28
N ARG A 199 -15.27 -16.47 -0.18
CA ARG A 199 -16.67 -16.30 0.23
C ARG A 199 -16.76 -16.16 1.74
N HIS A 200 -17.61 -15.25 2.20
CA HIS A 200 -17.98 -15.20 3.60
C HIS A 200 -18.77 -16.47 3.96
N SER A 201 -18.28 -17.23 4.94
CA SER A 201 -18.74 -18.59 5.25
C SER A 201 -20.23 -18.70 5.59
N VAL A 202 -20.81 -17.67 6.20
CA VAL A 202 -22.19 -17.70 6.71
C VAL A 202 -23.20 -17.06 5.76
N PHE A 203 -22.79 -16.04 5.00
CA PHE A 203 -23.74 -15.19 4.24
C PHE A 203 -23.76 -15.49 2.75
N SER A 204 -22.83 -16.30 2.24
CA SER A 204 -22.68 -16.53 0.81
C SER A 204 -23.45 -17.75 0.33
N ASN A 205 -24.14 -17.62 -0.81
CA ASN A 205 -24.66 -18.74 -1.57
C ASN A 205 -23.57 -19.36 -2.45
N THR A 206 -23.16 -20.59 -2.16
CA THR A 206 -22.10 -21.30 -2.90
C THR A 206 -22.46 -21.60 -4.37
N GLN A 207 -23.73 -21.54 -4.74
CA GLN A 207 -24.20 -21.75 -6.12
C GLN A 207 -24.20 -20.45 -6.96
N SER A 208 -24.20 -19.28 -6.31
CA SER A 208 -24.15 -17.99 -6.99
C SER A 208 -22.72 -17.66 -7.41
N ILE A 209 -22.53 -17.11 -8.60
CA ILE A 209 -21.25 -16.49 -9.00
C ILE A 209 -21.30 -14.97 -8.90
N THR A 210 -22.46 -14.37 -8.63
CA THR A 210 -22.62 -12.91 -8.59
C THR A 210 -22.16 -12.39 -7.23
N ILE A 211 -21.29 -11.40 -7.21
CA ILE A 211 -20.89 -10.73 -5.97
C ILE A 211 -21.97 -9.72 -5.60
N GLN A 212 -22.61 -9.92 -4.45
CA GLN A 212 -23.61 -9.02 -3.89
C GLN A 212 -22.96 -7.88 -3.10
N GLN A 213 -21.94 -8.21 -2.30
CA GLN A 213 -21.26 -7.25 -1.43
C GLN A 213 -19.82 -7.65 -1.17
N TYR A 214 -18.91 -6.67 -1.21
CA TYR A 214 -17.57 -6.78 -0.63
C TYR A 214 -17.61 -6.47 0.86
N LEU A 215 -17.01 -7.34 1.67
CA LEU A 215 -16.74 -7.10 3.08
C LEU A 215 -15.33 -6.57 3.30
N TRP A 216 -14.39 -7.01 2.46
CA TRP A 216 -13.00 -6.56 2.49
C TRP A 216 -12.35 -6.69 1.10
N PRO A 217 -11.45 -5.77 0.69
CA PRO A 217 -10.83 -5.82 -0.64
C PRO A 217 -9.78 -6.94 -0.79
N ALA A 218 -9.47 -7.28 -2.04
CA ALA A 218 -8.25 -8.00 -2.38
C ALA A 218 -7.05 -7.04 -2.40
N ILE A 219 -5.84 -7.57 -2.23
CA ILE A 219 -4.58 -6.87 -2.57
C ILE A 219 -4.00 -7.54 -3.82
N ILE A 220 -3.67 -6.72 -4.81
CA ILE A 220 -3.05 -7.15 -6.06
C ILE A 220 -1.70 -6.44 -6.24
N ASP A 221 -0.67 -7.22 -6.59
CA ASP A 221 0.62 -6.67 -6.99
C ASP A 221 0.48 -5.96 -8.36
N LYS A 222 0.83 -4.67 -8.41
CA LYS A 222 0.62 -3.81 -9.58
C LYS A 222 1.41 -4.25 -10.81
N ARG A 223 2.56 -4.91 -10.63
CA ARG A 223 3.46 -5.31 -11.71
C ARG A 223 3.13 -6.69 -12.26
N THR A 224 2.82 -7.63 -11.39
CA THR A 224 2.57 -9.03 -11.76
C THR A 224 1.09 -9.35 -11.96
N GLY A 225 0.19 -8.53 -11.44
CA GLY A 225 -1.25 -8.82 -11.40
C GLY A 225 -1.62 -9.94 -10.43
N THR A 226 -0.67 -10.42 -9.62
CA THR A 226 -0.88 -11.52 -8.69
C THR A 226 -1.70 -11.05 -7.48
N CYS A 227 -2.73 -11.81 -7.13
CA CYS A 227 -3.47 -11.61 -5.88
C CYS A 227 -2.65 -12.12 -4.70
N VAL A 228 -2.23 -11.21 -3.81
CA VAL A 228 -1.44 -11.53 -2.61
C VAL A 228 -2.32 -11.63 -1.36
N HIS A 229 -3.53 -11.07 -1.40
CA HIS A 229 -4.56 -11.22 -0.38
C HIS A 229 -5.93 -11.25 -1.06
N LYS A 230 -6.75 -12.27 -0.79
CA LYS A 230 -8.07 -12.41 -1.42
C LYS A 230 -9.09 -11.48 -0.78
N ALA A 231 -10.00 -10.94 -1.59
CA ALA A 231 -11.14 -10.18 -1.08
C ALA A 231 -12.10 -11.12 -0.34
N ILE A 232 -12.86 -10.57 0.61
CA ILE A 232 -13.94 -11.29 1.28
C ILE A 232 -15.25 -10.77 0.75
N VAL A 233 -16.06 -11.65 0.15
CA VAL A 233 -17.29 -11.28 -0.56
C VAL A 233 -18.48 -12.12 -0.11
N ILE A 234 -19.67 -11.53 -0.24
CA ILE A 234 -20.96 -12.21 -0.18
C ILE A 234 -21.46 -12.37 -1.61
N THR A 235 -21.91 -13.57 -1.94
CA THR A 235 -22.40 -13.97 -3.28
C THR A 235 -23.80 -14.52 -3.24
#